data_AF-A0A1H9B7A0-F1
#
_entry.id   AF-A0A1H9B7A0-F1
#
_cell.length_a   1.000
_cell.length_b   1.000
_cell.length_c   1.000
_cell.angle_alpha   90.00
_cell.angle_beta   90.00
_cell.angle_gamma   90.00
#
_symmetry.space_group_name_H-M   'P 1'
#
loop_
_entity.id
_entity.type
_entity.pdbx_description
1 polymer ?
#
loop_
_entity_poly.entity_id
_entity_poly.type
_entity_poly.pdbx_seq_one_letter_code
_entity_poly.pdbx_strand_id
1 'polypeptide(L)'
;MKPVTRILIGVLGLITLIPLRLGIQSWFGQSSLSEFFGFTSQNSDLNKLFIVTGGYVLMLAVFQILSIIWIINRKPEGFFMAAIVGYTSVLRGIIMLLLLGVDTINNIVISAIPIVIGLLIAVLANLANEKEKLT
;
A
#
# COMPACT_ATOMS: atom_id res chain seq x y z
N MET A 1 -21.32 12.22 2.46
CA MET A 1 -20.51 10.98 2.37
C MET A 1 -21.03 9.94 3.34
N LYS A 2 -21.28 8.74 2.81
CA LYS A 2 -21.80 7.58 3.55
C LYS A 2 -20.75 7.04 4.55
N PRO A 3 -21.17 6.35 5.62
CA PRO A 3 -20.24 5.84 6.64
C PRO A 3 -19.15 4.93 6.07
N VAL A 4 -19.48 4.05 5.11
CA VAL A 4 -18.52 3.13 4.49
C VAL A 4 -17.40 3.87 3.76
N THR A 5 -17.74 4.95 3.04
CA THR A 5 -16.76 5.81 2.34
C THR A 5 -15.82 6.50 3.33
N ARG A 6 -16.31 6.92 4.50
CA ARG A 6 -15.47 7.52 5.55
C ARG A 6 -14.51 6.50 6.16
N ILE A 7 -14.99 5.27 6.38
CA ILE A 7 -14.14 4.16 6.86
C ILE A 7 -13.05 3.84 5.85
N LEU A 8 -13.39 3.76 4.56
CA LEU A 8 -12.42 3.55 3.48
C LEU A 8 -11.32 4.62 3.48
N ILE A 9 -11.68 5.91 3.59
CA ILE A 9 -10.70 7.00 3.68
C ILE A 9 -9.85 6.86 4.95
N GLY A 10 -10.45 6.52 6.08
CA GLY A 10 -9.71 6.32 7.33
C GLY A 10 -8.68 5.19 7.22
N VAL A 11 -9.07 4.06 6.62
CA VAL A 11 -8.17 2.92 6.35
C VAL A 11 -7.06 3.31 5.39
N LEU A 12 -7.38 3.94 4.26
CA LEU A 12 -6.38 4.42 3.30
C LEU A 12 -5.41 5.40 3.98
N GLY A 13 -5.92 6.38 4.73
CA GLY A 13 -5.11 7.37 5.44
C GLY A 13 -4.16 6.74 6.46
N LEU A 14 -4.64 5.81 7.29
CA LEU A 14 -3.81 5.07 8.25
C LEU A 14 -2.68 4.30 7.56
N ILE A 15 -2.97 3.69 6.41
CA ILE A 15 -1.99 2.88 5.68
C ILE A 15 -0.95 3.76 4.99
N THR A 16 -1.34 4.92 4.45
CA THR A 16 -0.41 5.90 3.86
C THR A 16 0.63 6.41 4.87
N LEU A 17 0.29 6.44 6.17
CA LEU A 17 1.24 6.83 7.21
C LEU A 17 2.42 5.86 7.37
N ILE A 18 2.28 4.60 6.94
CA ILE A 18 3.34 3.59 7.05
C ILE A 18 4.49 3.91 6.05
N PRO A 19 4.26 4.05 4.73
CA PRO A 19 5.24 4.58 3.80
C PRO A 19 5.84 5.91 4.24
N LEU A 20 5.01 6.83 4.75
CA LEU A 20 5.46 8.15 5.20
C LEU A 20 6.44 8.03 6.37
N ARG A 21 6.13 7.18 7.37
CA ARG A 21 7.02 6.90 8.50
C ARG A 21 8.32 6.27 8.03
N LEU A 22 8.27 5.32 7.10
CA LEU A 22 9.47 4.69 6.54
C LEU A 22 10.34 5.71 5.79
N GLY A 23 9.73 6.60 5.00
CA GLY A 23 10.43 7.69 4.31
C GLY A 23 11.06 8.72 5.25
N ILE A 24 10.36 9.10 6.32
CA ILE A 24 10.88 9.98 7.38
C ILE A 24 12.05 9.29 8.11
N GLN A 25 11.88 8.03 8.52
CA GLN A 25 12.94 7.28 9.19
C GLN A 25 14.19 7.13 8.31
N SER A 26 14.04 6.89 7.00
CA SER A 26 15.19 6.87 6.09
C SER A 26 15.85 8.24 5.94
N TRP A 27 15.09 9.34 5.96
CA TRP A 27 15.63 10.69 5.86
C TRP A 27 16.45 11.05 7.11
N PHE A 28 15.95 10.73 8.30
CA PHE A 28 16.61 11.07 9.57
C PHE A 28 17.59 9.99 10.08
N GLY A 29 17.61 8.79 9.48
CA GLY A 29 18.27 7.59 10.01
C GLY A 29 19.63 7.21 9.41
N GLN A 30 20.37 8.13 8.80
CA GLN A 30 21.70 7.91 8.18
C GLN A 30 21.77 6.97 6.96
N SER A 31 20.70 6.27 6.57
CA SER A 31 20.61 5.65 5.25
C SER A 31 20.45 6.76 4.20
N SER A 32 21.36 6.81 3.22
CA SER A 32 21.32 7.84 2.19
C SER A 32 19.97 7.78 1.45
N LEU A 33 19.42 8.92 1.04
CA LEU A 33 18.19 8.98 0.22
C LEU A 33 18.30 8.00 -0.97
N SER A 34 19.51 7.87 -1.52
CA SER A 34 19.87 6.92 -2.57
C SER A 34 19.75 5.45 -2.16
N GLU A 35 19.95 5.04 -0.91
CA GLU A 35 19.68 3.67 -0.45
C GLU A 35 18.18 3.38 -0.30
N PHE A 36 17.39 4.34 0.16
CA PHE A 36 15.93 4.20 0.32
C PHE A 36 15.20 4.07 -1.03
N PHE A 37 15.60 4.86 -2.02
CA PHE A 37 15.12 4.75 -3.39
C PHE A 37 15.90 3.69 -4.21
N GLY A 38 16.92 3.08 -3.60
CA GLY A 38 17.74 2.00 -4.17
C GLY A 38 18.74 2.42 -5.28
N PHE A 39 18.98 3.72 -5.45
CA PHE A 39 20.04 4.26 -6.30
C PHE A 39 21.47 3.85 -5.86
N THR A 40 21.68 3.45 -4.60
CA THR A 40 22.99 2.96 -4.10
C THR A 40 22.81 1.88 -3.03
N SER A 41 23.61 0.81 -3.06
CA SER A 41 23.87 -0.05 -1.89
C SER A 41 25.14 -0.86 -2.13
N GLN A 42 25.77 -1.33 -1.05
CA GLN A 42 26.99 -2.13 -1.10
C GLN A 42 26.79 -3.56 -1.65
N ASN A 43 25.55 -3.98 -1.95
CA ASN A 43 25.24 -5.32 -2.44
C ASN A 43 24.29 -5.25 -3.67
N SER A 44 24.76 -5.72 -4.84
CA SER A 44 24.08 -5.52 -6.13
C SER A 44 22.69 -6.16 -6.22
N ASP A 45 22.46 -7.26 -5.50
CA ASP A 45 21.17 -7.97 -5.48
C ASP A 45 20.14 -7.32 -4.55
N LEU A 46 20.60 -6.66 -3.48
CA LEU A 46 19.72 -5.89 -2.59
C LEU A 46 19.26 -4.58 -3.25
N ASN A 47 20.06 -3.94 -4.10
CA ASN A 47 19.64 -2.74 -4.85
C ASN A 47 18.40 -3.00 -5.70
N LYS A 48 18.35 -4.12 -6.42
CA LYS A 48 17.18 -4.45 -7.24
C LYS A 48 15.94 -4.68 -6.38
N LEU A 49 16.11 -5.34 -5.23
CA LEU A 49 15.02 -5.58 -4.30
C LEU A 49 14.53 -4.27 -3.63
N PHE A 50 15.43 -3.36 -3.26
CA PHE A 50 15.09 -2.08 -2.63
C PHE A 50 14.55 -1.03 -3.63
N ILE A 51 15.06 -0.94 -4.86
CA ILE A 51 14.45 -0.07 -5.91
C ILE A 51 13.02 -0.53 -6.19
N VAL A 52 12.82 -1.84 -6.37
CA VAL A 52 11.50 -2.40 -6.68
C VAL A 52 10.56 -2.24 -5.48
N THR A 53 11.05 -2.46 -4.25
CA THR A 53 10.22 -2.33 -3.04
C THR A 53 9.96 -0.86 -2.66
N GLY A 54 10.96 0.02 -2.80
CA GLY A 54 10.87 1.45 -2.50
C GLY A 54 10.03 2.21 -3.53
N GLY A 55 10.23 1.96 -4.82
CA GLY A 55 9.39 2.47 -5.91
C GLY A 55 7.93 2.00 -5.80
N TYR A 56 7.73 0.74 -5.39
CA TYR A 56 6.40 0.21 -5.09
C TYR A 56 5.76 0.88 -3.87
N VAL A 57 6.51 1.12 -2.79
CA VAL A 57 6.04 1.83 -1.60
C VAL A 57 5.65 3.26 -1.93
N LEU A 58 6.44 3.95 -2.77
CA LEU A 58 6.13 5.31 -3.22
C LEU A 58 4.89 5.35 -4.13
N MET A 59 4.82 4.43 -5.10
CA MET A 59 3.68 4.30 -6.00
C MET A 59 2.39 4.04 -5.21
N LEU A 60 2.44 3.13 -4.24
CA LEU A 60 1.30 2.85 -3.36
C LEU A 60 0.90 4.08 -2.53
N ALA A 61 1.86 4.82 -1.97
CA ALA A 61 1.56 6.03 -1.21
C ALA A 61 0.88 7.10 -2.08
N VAL A 62 1.38 7.33 -3.29
CA VAL A 62 0.79 8.29 -4.24
C VAL A 62 -0.61 7.86 -4.66
N PHE A 63 -0.81 6.58 -4.96
CA PHE A 63 -2.12 6.06 -5.41
C PHE A 63 -3.14 6.07 -4.28
N GLN A 64 -2.72 5.81 -3.04
CA GLN A 64 -3.57 5.94 -1.85
C GLN A 64 -4.00 7.39 -1.63
N ILE A 65 -3.09 8.37 -1.74
CA ILE A 65 -3.41 9.79 -1.59
C ILE A 65 -4.33 10.27 -2.71
N LEU A 66 -4.03 9.95 -3.97
CA LEU A 66 -4.88 10.31 -5.11
C LEU A 66 -6.28 9.71 -4.98
N SER A 67 -6.38 8.45 -4.57
CA SER A 67 -7.65 7.80 -4.28
C SER A 67 -8.45 8.55 -3.22
N ILE A 68 -7.83 8.92 -2.09
CA ILE A 68 -8.48 9.71 -1.04
C ILE A 68 -8.99 11.05 -1.59
N ILE A 69 -8.16 11.80 -2.31
CA ILE A 69 -8.53 13.11 -2.89
C ILE A 69 -9.71 12.96 -3.86
N TRP A 70 -9.67 11.95 -4.73
CA TRP A 70 -10.76 11.71 -5.68
C TRP A 70 -12.05 11.25 -5.01
N ILE A 71 -11.98 10.38 -3.98
CA ILE A 71 -13.15 9.98 -3.20
C ILE A 71 -13.78 11.19 -2.48
N ILE A 72 -12.97 12.09 -1.90
CA ILE A 72 -13.46 13.33 -1.27
C ILE A 72 -14.16 14.23 -2.29
N ASN A 73 -13.61 14.33 -3.50
CA ASN A 73 -14.20 15.05 -4.63
C ASN A 73 -15.35 14.30 -5.32
N ARG A 74 -15.82 13.18 -4.76
CA ARG A 74 -16.90 12.32 -5.28
C ARG A 74 -16.65 11.80 -6.71
N LYS A 75 -15.39 11.60 -7.08
CA LYS A 75 -14.99 11.04 -8.36
C LYS A 75 -15.00 9.50 -8.30
N PRO A 76 -15.72 8.79 -9.18
CA PRO A 76 -15.80 7.34 -9.17
C PRO A 76 -14.44 6.65 -9.37
N GLU A 77 -13.51 7.31 -10.06
CA GLU A 77 -12.14 6.86 -10.30
C GLU A 77 -11.36 6.66 -8.99
N GLY A 78 -11.71 7.42 -7.94
CA GLY A 78 -11.09 7.28 -6.62
C GLY A 78 -11.35 5.92 -5.98
N PHE A 79 -12.55 5.37 -6.15
CA PHE A 79 -12.89 4.03 -5.67
C PHE A 79 -12.21 2.94 -6.48
N PHE A 80 -12.10 3.13 -7.80
CA PHE A 80 -11.37 2.20 -8.68
C PHE A 80 -9.89 2.14 -8.32
N MET A 81 -9.25 3.30 -8.08
CA MET A 81 -7.87 3.35 -7.60
C MET A 81 -7.71 2.70 -6.22
N ALA A 82 -8.64 2.91 -5.28
CA ALA A 82 -8.61 2.24 -3.98
C ALA A 82 -8.65 0.71 -4.14
N ALA A 83 -9.49 0.19 -5.04
CA ALA A 83 -9.57 -1.24 -5.31
C ALA A 83 -8.25 -1.78 -5.90
N ILE A 84 -7.64 -1.06 -6.85
CA ILE A 84 -6.31 -1.42 -7.39
C ILE A 84 -5.26 -1.47 -6.28
N VAL A 85 -5.22 -0.48 -5.38
CA VAL A 85 -4.33 -0.47 -4.23
C VAL A 85 -4.57 -1.71 -3.35
N GLY A 86 -5.82 -2.07 -3.11
CA GLY A 86 -6.18 -3.28 -2.39
C GLY A 86 -5.62 -4.55 -3.05
N TYR A 87 -5.91 -4.76 -4.34
CA TYR A 87 -5.46 -5.95 -5.08
C TYR A 87 -3.94 -6.03 -5.21
N THR A 88 -3.26 -4.91 -5.42
CA THR A 88 -1.79 -4.88 -5.50
C THR A 88 -1.14 -5.23 -4.16
N SER A 89 -1.72 -4.84 -3.02
CA SER A 89 -1.29 -5.27 -1.69
C SER A 89 -1.48 -6.77 -1.47
N VAL A 90 -2.62 -7.33 -1.92
CA VAL A 90 -2.86 -8.79 -1.89
C VAL A 90 -1.82 -9.54 -2.71
N LEU A 91 -1.59 -9.10 -3.95
CA LEU A 91 -0.59 -9.71 -4.82
C LEU A 91 0.80 -9.69 -4.19
N ARG A 92 1.19 -8.57 -3.54
CA ARG A 92 2.46 -8.49 -2.81
C ARG A 92 2.54 -9.52 -1.69
N GLY A 93 1.51 -9.63 -0.87
CA GLY A 93 1.49 -10.61 0.23
C GLY A 93 1.58 -12.05 -0.28
N ILE A 94 0.93 -12.37 -1.40
CA ILE A 94 1.03 -13.68 -2.06
C ILE A 94 2.46 -13.92 -2.58
N ILE A 95 3.06 -12.94 -3.26
CA ILE A 95 4.44 -13.03 -3.75
C ILE A 95 5.41 -13.25 -2.59
N MET A 96 5.23 -12.54 -1.47
CA MET A 96 6.08 -12.73 -0.28
C MET A 96 5.90 -14.11 0.34
N LEU A 97 4.68 -14.68 0.39
CA LEU A 97 4.47 -16.07 0.81
C LEU A 97 5.23 -17.05 -0.08
N LEU A 98 5.20 -16.84 -1.40
CA LEU A 98 5.88 -17.72 -2.36
C LEU A 98 7.41 -17.60 -2.28
N LEU A 99 7.94 -16.41 -2.00
CA LEU A 99 9.39 -16.15 -1.93
C LEU A 99 10.01 -16.48 -0.57
N LEU A 100 9.34 -16.16 0.53
CA LEU A 100 9.87 -16.33 1.89
C LEU A 100 9.55 -17.71 2.49
N GLY A 101 8.70 -18.48 1.83
CA GLY A 101 8.22 -19.76 2.34
C GLY A 101 7.36 -19.60 3.60
N VAL A 102 6.88 -20.73 4.11
CA VAL A 102 6.00 -20.81 5.29
C VAL A 102 6.80 -21.24 6.54
N ASP A 103 8.13 -21.23 6.43
CA ASP A 103 9.04 -21.96 7.33
C ASP A 103 9.15 -21.30 8.72
N THR A 104 8.76 -20.03 8.85
CA THR A 104 8.71 -19.33 10.13
C THR A 104 7.42 -18.54 10.29
N ILE A 105 6.94 -18.44 11.54
CA ILE A 105 5.78 -17.60 11.91
C ILE A 105 5.97 -16.15 11.44
N ASN A 106 7.21 -15.63 11.50
CA ASN A 106 7.51 -14.29 11.04
C ASN A 106 7.28 -14.12 9.53
N ASN A 107 7.69 -15.10 8.71
CA ASN A 107 7.47 -15.05 7.26
C ASN A 107 5.98 -15.12 6.91
N ILE A 108 5.21 -15.92 7.65
CA ILE A 108 3.74 -15.98 7.52
C ILE A 108 3.13 -14.61 7.84
N VAL A 109 3.52 -13.99 8.96
CA VAL A 109 2.96 -12.71 9.41
C VAL A 109 3.29 -11.58 8.43
N ILE A 110 4.56 -11.48 7.99
CA ILE A 110 5.02 -10.46 7.03
C ILE A 110 4.24 -10.54 5.72
N SER A 111 3.85 -11.75 5.32
CA SER A 111 3.17 -11.99 4.04
C SER A 111 1.64 -11.93 4.17
N ALA A 112 1.07 -12.34 5.29
CA ALA A 112 -0.38 -12.34 5.53
C ALA A 112 -0.95 -10.94 5.83
N ILE A 113 -0.19 -10.08 6.50
CA ILE A 113 -0.65 -8.71 6.82
C ILE A 113 -1.04 -7.91 5.56
N PRO A 114 -0.18 -7.84 4.51
CA PRO A 114 -0.55 -7.19 3.25
C PRO A 114 -1.78 -7.80 2.56
N ILE A 115 -2.00 -9.11 2.70
CA ILE A 115 -3.17 -9.81 2.12
C ILE A 115 -4.44 -9.35 2.82
N VAL A 116 -4.47 -9.42 4.15
CA VAL A 116 -5.64 -9.04 4.95
C VAL A 116 -5.99 -7.57 4.73
N ILE A 117 -4.99 -6.69 4.78
CA ILE A 117 -5.17 -5.26 4.54
C ILE A 117 -5.65 -5.00 3.11
N GLY A 118 -5.04 -5.64 2.12
CA GLY A 118 -5.39 -5.46 0.71
C GLY A 118 -6.82 -5.89 0.41
N LEU A 119 -7.26 -7.03 0.95
CA LEU A 119 -8.64 -7.51 0.84
C LEU A 119 -9.63 -6.52 1.49
N LEU A 120 -9.30 -6.00 2.67
CA LEU A 120 -10.15 -5.08 3.40
C LEU A 120 -10.36 -3.76 2.62
N ILE A 121 -9.30 -3.21 2.02
CA ILE A 121 -9.40 -2.03 1.14
C ILE A 121 -10.27 -2.35 -0.08
N ALA A 122 -10.02 -3.46 -0.77
CA ALA A 122 -10.75 -3.82 -2.00
C ALA A 122 -12.25 -4.00 -1.73
N VAL A 123 -12.61 -4.69 -0.65
CA VAL A 123 -14.01 -4.88 -0.23
C VAL A 123 -14.66 -3.54 0.11
N LEU A 124 -14.00 -2.71 0.92
CA LEU A 124 -14.54 -1.39 1.28
C LEU A 124 -14.67 -0.46 0.06
N ALA A 125 -13.73 -0.50 -0.88
CA ALA A 125 -13.76 0.27 -2.12
C ALA A 125 -14.97 -0.11 -2.98
N ASN A 126 -15.20 -1.40 -3.19
CA ASN A 126 -16.34 -1.89 -3.97
C ASN A 126 -17.67 -1.58 -3.28
N LEU A 127 -17.79 -1.85 -1.97
CA LEU A 127 -18.99 -1.55 -1.20
C LEU A 127 -19.30 -0.04 -1.15
N ALA A 128 -18.28 0.81 -1.00
CA ALA A 128 -18.46 2.25 -1.00
C ALA A 128 -18.89 2.76 -2.39
N ASN A 129 -18.32 2.21 -3.46
CA ASN A 129 -18.68 2.55 -4.84
C ASN A 129 -20.14 2.16 -5.16
N GLU A 130 -20.54 0.93 -4.85
CA GLU A 130 -21.91 0.46 -5.04
C GLU A 130 -22.90 1.30 -4.26
N LYS A 131 -22.59 1.58 -2.98
CA LYS A 131 -23.44 2.45 -2.17
C LYS A 131 -23.53 3.84 -2.81
N GLU A 132 -22.44 4.46 -3.23
CA GLU A 132 -22.49 5.82 -3.78
C GLU A 132 -23.22 5.89 -5.14
N LYS A 133 -23.12 4.86 -6.00
CA LYS A 133 -23.85 4.76 -7.28
C LYS A 133 -25.38 4.68 -7.16
N LEU A 134 -25.90 4.26 -6.01
CA LEU A 134 -27.34 4.11 -5.75
C LEU A 134 -28.02 5.40 -5.24
N THR A 135 -27.37 6.56 -5.37
CA THR A 135 -27.85 7.90 -4.96
C THR A 135 -27.58 8.92 -6.04
#